data_AF-A0A932CPY0-F1
#
_entry.id   AF-A0A932CPY0-F1
#
_cell.length_a   1.000
_cell.length_b   1.000
_cell.length_c   1.000
_cell.angle_alpha   90.00
_cell.angle_beta   90.00
_cell.angle_gamma   90.00
#
_symmetry.space_group_name_H-M   'P 1'
#
loop_
_entity.id
_entity.type
_entity.pdbx_description
1 polymer ?
#
loop_
_entity_poly.entity_id
_entity_poly.type
_entity_poly.pdbx_seq_one_letter_code
_entity_poly.pdbx_strand_id
1 'polypeptide(L)'
;MDDRLIFAILALIMWGLWGFFPKLATDSMSPKSVLIFQNIAAILVAFLVLASVNFKPEINSKGITFSVISGMAGTLGGLFFLYSVSKGKASVAVTITSLYPVITIMLASLILKEPITLKQGIGILFAIIAMVLFSL
;
A
#
# COMPACT_ATOMS: atom_id res chain seq x y z
N MET A 1 -24.06 -3.01 6.63
CA MET A 1 -22.66 -2.52 6.74
C MET A 1 -22.45 -1.64 5.54
N ASP A 2 -22.03 -0.38 5.71
CA ASP A 2 -21.84 0.53 4.57
C ASP A 2 -20.91 -0.12 3.53
N ASP A 3 -21.25 -0.03 2.24
CA ASP A 3 -20.47 -0.64 1.14
C ASP A 3 -18.99 -0.25 1.20
N ARG A 4 -18.70 0.97 1.67
CA ARG A 4 -17.34 1.48 1.91
C ARG A 4 -16.53 0.64 2.91
N LEU A 5 -17.17 0.20 3.99
CA LEU A 5 -16.53 -0.64 5.00
C LEU A 5 -16.25 -2.04 4.47
N ILE A 6 -17.13 -2.56 3.62
CA ILE A 6 -16.94 -3.87 2.98
C ILE A 6 -15.67 -3.82 2.10
N PHE A 7 -15.53 -2.82 1.23
CA PHE A 7 -14.34 -2.67 0.39
C PHE A 7 -13.07 -2.46 1.22
N ALA A 8 -13.14 -1.69 2.31
CA ALA A 8 -12.00 -1.49 3.20
C ALA A 8 -11.56 -2.79 3.89
N ILE A 9 -12.51 -3.63 4.33
CA ILE A 9 -12.21 -4.93 4.94
C ILE A 9 -11.61 -5.90 3.91
N LEU A 10 -12.16 -5.96 2.69
CA LEU A 10 -11.59 -6.77 1.62
C LEU A 10 -10.17 -6.33 1.29
N ALA A 11 -9.94 -5.01 1.19
CA ALA A 11 -8.61 -4.45 0.99
C ALA A 11 -7.65 -4.82 2.14
N LEU A 12 -8.09 -4.74 3.39
CA LEU A 12 -7.30 -5.14 4.56
C LEU A 12 -6.84 -6.60 4.47
N ILE A 13 -7.74 -7.52 4.09
CA ILE A 13 -7.40 -8.94 3.92
C ILE A 13 -6.37 -9.11 2.80
N MET A 14 -6.60 -8.49 1.64
CA MET A 14 -5.68 -8.56 0.50
C MET A 14 -4.30 -7.96 0.84
N TRP A 15 -4.27 -6.87 1.60
CA TRP A 15 -3.03 -6.23 2.04
C TRP A 15 -2.30 -7.08 3.09
N GLY A 16 -3.03 -7.80 3.95
CA GLY A 16 -2.44 -8.80 4.85
C GLY A 16 -1.74 -9.92 4.09
N LEU A 17 -2.39 -10.47 3.05
CA LEU A 17 -1.77 -11.45 2.15
C LEU A 17 -0.55 -10.87 1.43
N TRP A 18 -0.69 -9.64 0.89
CA TRP A 18 0.39 -8.92 0.23
C TRP A 18 1.58 -8.64 1.17
N GLY A 19 1.37 -8.42 2.47
CA GLY A 19 2.47 -8.23 3.42
C GLY A 19 3.21 -9.53 3.77
N PHE A 20 2.55 -10.69 3.62
CA PHE A 20 3.10 -12.00 4.00
C PHE A 20 3.87 -12.69 2.87
N PHE A 21 3.25 -12.85 1.69
CA PHE A 21 3.84 -13.62 0.58
C PHE A 21 5.22 -13.11 0.08
N PRO A 22 5.52 -11.81 0.09
CA PRO A 22 6.84 -11.31 -0.28
C PRO A 22 7.97 -11.94 0.50
N LYS A 23 7.76 -12.24 1.80
CA LYS A 23 8.78 -12.91 2.60
C LYS A 23 9.15 -14.28 2.02
N LEU A 24 8.13 -15.11 1.77
CA LEU A 24 8.30 -16.44 1.17
C LEU A 24 8.97 -16.36 -0.21
N ALA A 25 8.58 -15.39 -1.02
CA ALA A 25 9.16 -15.20 -2.35
C ALA A 25 10.62 -14.75 -2.28
N THR A 26 10.96 -13.80 -1.39
CA THR A 26 12.32 -13.28 -1.26
C THR A 26 13.31 -14.26 -0.62
N ASP A 27 12.81 -15.32 0.03
CA ASP A 27 13.66 -16.39 0.56
C ASP A 27 14.21 -17.31 -0.56
N SER A 28 13.58 -17.31 -1.74
CA SER A 28 13.98 -18.12 -2.91
C SER A 28 14.42 -17.29 -4.12
N MET A 29 14.17 -15.99 -4.13
CA MET A 29 14.39 -15.12 -5.29
C MET A 29 14.89 -13.73 -4.87
N SER A 30 15.61 -13.06 -5.77
CA SER A 30 16.02 -11.67 -5.52
C SER A 30 14.81 -10.73 -5.42
N PRO A 31 14.84 -9.68 -4.58
CA PRO A 31 13.78 -8.67 -4.51
C PRO A 31 13.36 -8.10 -5.87
N LYS A 32 14.32 -7.90 -6.79
CA LYS A 32 14.04 -7.40 -8.14
C LYS A 32 13.21 -8.41 -8.94
N SER A 33 13.57 -9.70 -8.89
CA SER A 33 12.83 -10.76 -9.57
C SER A 33 11.40 -10.87 -9.03
N VAL A 34 11.25 -10.86 -7.70
CA VAL A 34 9.92 -10.88 -7.05
C VAL A 34 9.07 -9.69 -7.50
N LEU A 35 9.65 -8.49 -7.56
CA LEU A 35 8.97 -7.29 -8.05
C LEU A 35 8.45 -7.47 -9.49
N ILE A 36 9.25 -8.03 -10.39
CA ILE A 36 8.83 -8.25 -11.78
C ILE A 36 7.62 -9.19 -11.85
N PHE A 37 7.65 -10.33 -11.15
CA PHE A 37 6.52 -11.26 -11.14
C PHE A 37 5.26 -10.66 -10.49
N GLN A 38 5.40 -9.85 -9.44
CA GLN A 38 4.27 -9.10 -8.86
C GLN A 38 3.65 -8.13 -9.88
N ASN A 39 4.47 -7.42 -10.65
CA ASN A 39 3.97 -6.48 -11.66
C ASN A 39 3.32 -7.20 -12.85
N ILE A 40 3.83 -8.36 -13.26
CA ILE A 40 3.16 -9.20 -14.28
C ILE A 40 1.76 -9.61 -13.78
N ALA A 41 1.66 -10.07 -12.52
CA ALA A 41 0.37 -10.41 -11.92
C ALA A 41 -0.58 -9.19 -11.82
N ALA A 42 -0.05 -8.01 -11.45
CA ALA A 42 -0.83 -6.77 -11.40
C ALA A 42 -1.34 -6.35 -12.79
N ILE A 43 -0.51 -6.45 -13.83
CA ILE A 43 -0.91 -6.18 -15.22
C ILE A 43 -2.00 -7.16 -15.66
N LEU A 44 -1.90 -8.44 -15.29
CA LEU A 44 -2.94 -9.43 -15.58
C LEU A 44 -4.27 -9.04 -14.93
N VAL A 45 -4.27 -8.63 -13.66
CA VAL A 45 -5.46 -8.13 -12.97
C VAL A 45 -6.01 -6.88 -13.67
N ALA A 46 -5.16 -5.93 -14.04
CA ALA A 46 -5.57 -4.72 -14.76
C ALA A 46 -6.20 -5.05 -16.13
N PHE A 47 -5.64 -6.03 -16.85
CA PHE A 47 -6.21 -6.51 -18.10
C PHE A 47 -7.57 -7.16 -17.92
N LEU A 48 -7.77 -7.97 -16.86
CA LEU A 48 -9.08 -8.55 -16.54
C LEU A 48 -10.11 -7.47 -16.19
N VAL A 49 -9.71 -6.40 -15.51
CA VAL A 49 -10.56 -5.23 -15.26
C VAL A 49 -10.91 -4.53 -16.58
N LEU A 50 -9.94 -4.32 -17.47
CA LEU A 50 -10.18 -3.75 -18.79
C LEU A 50 -11.15 -4.59 -19.63
N ALA A 51 -11.07 -5.91 -19.52
CA ALA A 51 -11.95 -6.85 -20.22
C ALA A 51 -13.33 -7.04 -19.54
N SER A 52 -13.56 -6.41 -18.38
CA SER A 52 -14.82 -6.55 -17.66
C SER A 52 -15.99 -5.86 -18.38
N VAL A 53 -17.17 -6.49 -18.33
CA VAL A 53 -18.35 -6.04 -19.06
C VAL A 53 -18.74 -4.63 -18.60
N ASN A 54 -18.95 -3.73 -19.56
CA ASN A 54 -19.30 -2.31 -19.37
C ASN A 54 -18.18 -1.40 -18.83
N PHE A 55 -16.95 -1.87 -18.69
CA PHE A 55 -15.86 -0.97 -18.32
C PHE A 55 -15.41 -0.11 -19.50
N LYS A 56 -15.35 1.21 -19.30
CA LYS A 56 -14.80 2.17 -20.25
C LYS A 56 -13.80 3.04 -19.49
N PRO A 57 -12.50 3.01 -19.84
CA PRO A 57 -11.51 3.87 -19.20
C PRO A 57 -11.90 5.34 -19.29
N GLU A 58 -11.99 6.00 -18.15
CA GLU A 58 -12.20 7.45 -18.10
C GLU A 58 -10.90 8.17 -18.46
N ILE A 59 -10.99 9.10 -19.41
CA ILE A 59 -9.82 9.88 -19.87
C ILE A 59 -9.86 11.26 -19.23
N ASN A 60 -9.11 11.42 -18.14
CA ASN A 60 -8.90 12.68 -17.45
C ASN A 60 -7.42 12.89 -17.17
N SER A 61 -6.79 13.92 -17.76
CA SER A 61 -5.34 14.15 -17.65
C SER A 61 -4.85 14.25 -16.20
N LYS A 62 -5.60 14.95 -15.32
CA LYS A 62 -5.24 15.06 -13.90
C LYS A 62 -5.37 13.71 -13.19
N GLY A 63 -6.49 13.00 -13.40
CA GLY A 63 -6.72 11.68 -12.83
C GLY A 63 -5.66 10.66 -13.26
N ILE A 64 -5.29 10.67 -14.55
CA ILE A 64 -4.21 9.85 -15.09
C ILE A 64 -2.87 10.21 -14.44
N THR A 65 -2.54 11.51 -14.36
CA THR A 65 -1.28 11.97 -13.77
C THR A 65 -1.14 11.51 -12.31
N PHE A 66 -2.16 11.73 -11.48
CA PHE A 66 -2.12 11.28 -10.09
C PHE A 66 -2.11 9.75 -9.96
N SER A 67 -2.81 9.02 -10.85
CA SER A 67 -2.79 7.56 -10.88
C SER A 67 -1.41 7.01 -11.24
N VAL A 68 -0.72 7.62 -12.22
CA VAL A 68 0.66 7.25 -12.60
C VAL A 68 1.63 7.53 -11.46
N ILE A 69 1.57 8.71 -10.84
CA ILE A 69 2.42 9.06 -9.69
C ILE A 69 2.19 8.07 -8.55
N SER A 70 0.92 7.77 -8.23
CA SER A 70 0.57 6.79 -7.20
C SER A 70 1.08 5.39 -7.53
N GLY A 71 0.95 4.95 -8.78
CA GLY A 71 1.46 3.66 -9.24
C GLY A 71 2.98 3.56 -9.13
N MET A 72 3.71 4.59 -9.57
CA MET A 72 5.17 4.66 -9.46
C MET A 72 5.62 4.64 -7.99
N ALA A 73 4.98 5.42 -7.13
CA ALA A 73 5.26 5.44 -5.70
C ALA A 73 4.98 4.07 -5.06
N GLY A 74 3.88 3.42 -5.43
CA GLY A 74 3.53 2.08 -4.96
C GLY A 74 4.56 1.03 -5.37
N THR A 75 4.99 1.02 -6.63
CA THR A 75 6.00 0.07 -7.13
C THR A 75 7.38 0.31 -6.51
N LEU A 76 7.82 1.57 -6.38
CA LEU A 76 9.07 1.90 -5.70
C LEU A 76 9.02 1.56 -4.20
N GLY A 77 7.92 1.88 -3.54
CA GLY A 77 7.67 1.48 -2.15
C GLY A 77 7.68 -0.04 -1.98
N GLY A 78 7.04 -0.76 -2.90
CA GLY A 78 7.06 -2.23 -2.97
C GLY A 78 8.48 -2.78 -3.13
N LEU A 79 9.33 -2.16 -3.95
CA LEU A 79 10.74 -2.55 -4.08
C LEU A 79 11.50 -2.39 -2.75
N PHE A 80 11.34 -1.24 -2.08
CA PHE A 80 11.99 -1.02 -0.79
C PHE A 80 11.45 -1.96 0.30
N PHE A 81 10.15 -2.24 0.29
CA PHE A 81 9.53 -3.23 1.15
C PHE A 81 10.12 -4.63 0.91
N LEU A 82 10.26 -5.04 -0.35
CA LEU A 82 10.88 -6.32 -0.74
C LEU A 82 12.32 -6.44 -0.20
N TYR A 83 13.11 -5.37 -0.30
CA TYR A 83 14.45 -5.33 0.29
C TYR A 83 14.44 -5.37 1.83
N SER A 84 13.41 -4.83 2.48
CA SER A 84 13.24 -4.90 3.93
C SER A 84 12.94 -6.33 4.38
N VAL A 85 11.94 -6.98 3.77
CA VAL A 85 11.56 -8.36 4.13
C VAL A 85 12.59 -9.41 3.74
N SER A 86 13.39 -9.16 2.69
CA SER A 86 14.49 -10.06 2.32
C SER A 86 15.62 -10.05 3.33
N LYS A 87 15.74 -9.00 4.16
CA LYS A 87 16.81 -8.83 5.15
C LYS A 87 16.35 -9.06 6.59
N GLY A 88 15.05 -9.22 6.83
CA GLY A 88 14.49 -9.25 8.18
C GLY A 88 13.14 -9.96 8.28
N LYS A 89 12.45 -9.73 9.39
CA LYS A 89 11.13 -10.28 9.66
C LYS A 89 10.07 -9.49 8.89
N ALA A 90 9.14 -10.19 8.24
CA ALA A 90 8.00 -9.58 7.56
C ALA A 90 7.16 -8.72 8.51
N SER A 91 6.95 -9.18 9.74
CA SER A 91 6.18 -8.46 10.76
C SER A 91 6.75 -7.07 11.05
N VAL A 92 8.07 -6.92 11.14
CA VAL A 92 8.72 -5.62 11.40
C VAL A 92 8.54 -4.68 10.20
N ALA A 93 8.79 -5.17 8.98
CA ALA A 93 8.62 -4.38 7.75
C ALA A 93 7.16 -3.91 7.56
N VAL A 94 6.20 -4.82 7.73
CA VAL A 94 4.76 -4.52 7.64
C VAL A 94 4.35 -3.50 8.69
N THR A 95 4.83 -3.67 9.93
CA THR A 95 4.49 -2.75 11.02
C THR A 95 4.99 -1.33 10.75
N ILE A 96 6.27 -1.18 10.37
CA ILE A 96 6.85 0.14 10.08
C ILE A 96 6.11 0.79 8.90
N THR A 97 5.87 0.04 7.83
CA THR A 97 5.17 0.56 6.65
C THR A 97 3.69 0.86 6.89
N SER A 98 3.05 0.22 7.88
CA SER A 98 1.67 0.52 8.30
C SER A 98 1.50 1.92 8.89
N LEU A 99 2.60 2.65 9.13
CA LEU A 99 2.57 4.08 9.50
C LEU A 99 2.39 5.01 8.30
N TYR A 100 2.25 4.52 7.07
CA TYR A 100 1.95 5.36 5.90
C TYR A 100 0.76 6.32 6.11
N PRO A 101 -0.31 6.02 6.90
CA PRO A 101 -1.39 6.98 7.14
C PRO A 101 -0.91 8.28 7.80
N VAL A 102 0.18 8.26 8.57
CA VAL A 102 0.79 9.47 9.14
C VAL A 102 1.25 10.40 8.02
N ILE A 103 1.96 9.85 7.03
CA ILE A 103 2.41 10.59 5.84
C ILE A 103 1.20 11.08 5.04
N THR A 104 0.18 10.24 4.85
CA THR A 104 -1.05 10.63 4.15
C THR A 104 -1.78 11.78 4.84
N ILE A 105 -1.93 11.76 6.18
CA ILE A 105 -2.56 12.84 6.95
C ILE A 105 -1.77 14.14 6.81
N MET A 106 -0.44 14.07 6.88
CA MET A 106 0.42 15.24 6.68
C MET A 106 0.26 15.83 5.27
N LEU A 107 0.27 14.98 4.24
CA LEU A 107 0.07 15.42 2.85
C LEU A 107 -1.33 15.99 2.63
N ALA A 108 -2.38 15.37 3.18
CA ALA A 108 -3.74 15.89 3.14
C ALA A 108 -3.83 17.27 3.80
N SER A 109 -3.17 17.46 4.94
CA SER A 109 -3.14 18.77 5.59
C SER A 109 -2.37 19.83 4.79
N LEU A 110 -1.21 19.47 4.23
CA LEU A 110 -0.36 20.42 3.50
C LEU A 110 -0.92 20.77 2.11
N ILE A 111 -1.42 19.78 1.38
CA ILE A 111 -1.81 19.91 -0.03
C ILE A 111 -3.32 20.14 -0.15
N LEU A 112 -4.13 19.34 0.53
CA LEU A 112 -5.60 19.43 0.48
C LEU A 112 -6.18 20.44 1.49
N LYS A 113 -5.32 20.97 2.38
CA LYS A 113 -5.70 21.93 3.44
C LYS A 113 -6.71 21.37 4.43
N GLU A 114 -6.69 20.05 4.64
CA GLU A 114 -7.50 19.40 5.66
C GLU A 114 -6.93 19.69 7.08
N PRO A 115 -7.74 20.14 8.04
CA PRO A 115 -7.26 20.38 9.40
C PRO A 115 -6.96 19.05 10.09
N ILE A 116 -5.79 18.96 10.72
CA ILE A 116 -5.46 17.81 11.59
C ILE A 116 -6.23 17.95 12.89
N THR A 117 -7.15 17.03 13.13
CA THR A 117 -7.94 16.99 14.36
C THR A 117 -7.13 16.42 15.53
N LEU A 118 -7.50 16.79 16.76
CA LEU A 118 -6.90 16.23 17.96
C LEU A 118 -7.01 14.69 18.00
N LYS A 119 -8.12 14.14 17.51
CA LYS A 119 -8.34 12.68 17.42
C LYS A 119 -7.33 12.02 16.48
N GLN A 120 -7.06 12.61 15.31
CA GLN A 120 -6.03 12.12 14.40
C GLN A 120 -4.63 12.19 15.04
N GLY A 121 -4.32 13.28 15.75
CA GLY A 121 -3.05 13.40 16.48
C GLY A 121 -2.84 12.30 17.52
N ILE A 122 -3.86 12.01 18.34
CA ILE A 122 -3.82 10.91 19.32
C ILE A 122 -3.69 9.56 18.62
N GLY A 123 -4.41 9.35 17.51
CA GLY A 123 -4.32 8.12 16.71
C GLY A 123 -2.91 7.89 16.14
N ILE A 124 -2.27 8.94 15.62
CA ILE A 124 -0.88 8.90 15.14
C ILE A 124 0.06 8.52 16.29
N LEU A 125 -0.10 9.12 17.46
CA LEU A 125 0.72 8.81 18.63
C LEU A 125 0.60 7.32 19.02
N PHE A 126 -0.62 6.79 19.09
CA PHE A 126 -0.84 5.38 19.39
C PHE A 126 -0.33 4.45 18.29
N ALA A 127 -0.45 4.83 17.02
CA ALA A 127 0.12 4.06 15.91
C ALA A 127 1.65 3.97 16.02
N ILE A 128 2.33 5.07 16.37
CA ILE A 128 3.79 5.09 16.58
C ILE A 128 4.17 4.19 17.77
N ILE A 129 3.45 4.27 18.89
CA ILE A 129 3.70 3.42 20.06
C ILE A 129 3.53 1.94 19.70
N ALA A 130 2.43 1.58 19.02
CA ALA A 130 2.19 0.21 18.56
C ALA A 130 3.31 -0.27 17.63
N MET A 131 3.76 0.59 16.71
CA MET A 131 4.86 0.26 15.80
C MET A 131 6.16 -0.04 16.56
N VAL A 132 6.54 0.81 17.53
CA VAL A 132 7.72 0.58 18.36
C VAL A 132 7.61 -0.78 19.06
N LEU A 133 6.47 -1.07 19.70
CA LEU A 133 6.26 -2.34 20.41
C LEU A 133 6.34 -3.58 19.52
N PHE A 134 5.84 -3.50 18.28
CA PHE A 134 5.94 -4.61 17.32
C PHE A 134 7.33 -4.75 16.68
N SER A 135 8.14 -3.69 16.70
CA SER A 135 9.48 -3.66 16.10
C SER A 135 10.60 -4.11 17.04
N LEU A 136 10.36 -4.06 18.36
CA LEU A 136 11.24 -4.58 19.41
C LEU A 136 11.19 -6.13 19.46
#